data_AF-A0A8K1DBG1-F1
#
_entry.id   AF-A0A8K1DBG1-F1
#
_cell.length_a   1.000
_cell.length_b   1.000
_cell.length_c   1.000
_cell.angle_alpha   90.00
_cell.angle_beta   90.00
_cell.angle_gamma   90.00
#
_symmetry.space_group_name_H-M   'P 1'
#
loop_
_entity.id
_entity.type
_entity.pdbx_description
1 polymer ?
#
loop_
_entity_poly.entity_id
_entity_poly.type
_entity_poly.pdbx_seq_one_letter_code
_entity_poly.pdbx_strand_id
1 'polypeptide(L)'
;MELLCAESSARAPRAGRDPQLLGDRRVLQNLLSLEERYSPRVSYFQCVQRDIQPYMRRMLAFWMLEVCEEQKCEEEVFPLAMNYVDRYLSSVAVQKNHLQLLGAVCMLLASKLRETMPLTVEKLCIYTDNSITPQELL
;
A
#
# COMPACT_ATOMS: atom_id res chain seq x y z
N MET A 1 -31.39 20.21 17.70
CA MET A 1 -30.62 19.89 16.48
C MET A 1 -29.22 20.44 16.73
N GLU A 2 -28.43 19.72 17.52
CA GLU A 2 -27.07 20.14 17.86
C GLU A 2 -26.14 19.46 16.86
N LEU A 3 -25.66 20.24 15.90
CA LEU A 3 -24.53 19.87 15.06
C LEU A 3 -23.30 19.85 15.97
N LEU A 4 -22.96 18.66 16.48
CA LEU A 4 -21.70 18.39 17.17
C LEU A 4 -20.57 18.40 16.14
N CYS A 5 -20.19 19.58 15.65
CA CYS A 5 -18.86 19.80 15.13
C CYS A 5 -17.91 19.73 16.32
N ALA A 6 -17.44 18.52 16.65
CA ALA A 6 -16.38 18.33 17.63
C ALA A 6 -15.09 18.92 17.05
N GLU A 7 -14.81 20.20 17.33
CA GLU A 7 -13.54 20.88 17.06
C GLU A 7 -12.38 20.36 17.94
N SER A 8 -12.55 19.23 18.62
CA SER A 8 -11.58 18.72 19.58
C SER A 8 -11.30 17.23 19.39
N SER A 9 -10.51 16.93 18.35
CA SER A 9 -9.56 15.82 18.44
C SER A 9 -8.34 16.11 17.57
N ALA A 10 -7.14 15.97 18.14
CA ALA A 10 -5.88 15.94 17.40
C ALA A 10 -5.74 14.71 16.47
N ARG A 11 -6.80 13.89 16.35
CA ARG A 11 -6.87 12.73 15.47
C ARG A 11 -7.89 12.98 14.37
N ALA A 12 -7.49 12.72 13.14
CA ALA A 12 -8.38 12.74 11.99
C ALA A 12 -9.63 11.88 12.25
N PRO A 13 -10.83 12.33 11.84
CA PRO A 13 -12.06 11.56 12.01
C PRO A 13 -11.93 10.22 11.26
N ARG A 14 -12.05 9.11 12.00
CA ARG A 14 -12.03 7.76 11.43
C ARG A 14 -13.45 7.26 11.20
N ALA A 15 -13.69 6.63 10.06
CA ALA A 15 -14.94 5.91 9.82
C ALA A 15 -15.09 4.76 10.83
N GLY A 16 -16.29 4.58 11.38
CA GLY A 16 -16.60 3.44 12.23
C GLY A 16 -16.63 2.13 11.43
N ARG A 17 -16.63 0.99 12.12
CA ARG A 17 -16.84 -0.32 11.48
C ARG A 17 -18.23 -0.37 10.86
N ASP A 18 -18.32 -0.74 9.59
CA ASP A 18 -19.59 -0.99 8.92
C ASP A 18 -20.11 -2.40 9.30
N PRO A 19 -21.21 -2.52 10.07
CA PRO A 19 -21.76 -3.81 10.46
C PRO A 19 -22.29 -4.62 9.25
N GLN A 20 -22.63 -3.97 8.14
CA GLN A 20 -23.11 -4.66 6.94
C GLN A 20 -22.00 -5.35 6.16
N LEU A 21 -20.73 -4.98 6.38
CA LEU A 21 -19.58 -5.55 5.67
C LEU A 21 -19.52 -7.08 5.80
N LEU A 22 -19.80 -7.60 7.00
CA LEU A 22 -19.85 -9.03 7.30
C LEU A 22 -21.29 -9.53 7.56
N GLY A 23 -22.22 -8.63 7.88
CA GLY A 23 -23.61 -8.97 8.18
C GLY A 23 -24.47 -9.23 6.93
N ASP A 24 -24.20 -8.54 5.81
CA ASP A 24 -24.90 -8.77 4.55
C ASP A 24 -24.09 -9.73 3.66
N ARG A 25 -24.63 -10.92 3.44
CA ARG A 25 -24.04 -11.96 2.57
C ARG A 25 -23.74 -11.44 1.16
N ARG A 26 -24.52 -10.49 0.63
CA ARG A 26 -24.29 -9.91 -0.70
C ARG A 26 -23.02 -9.06 -0.71
N VAL A 27 -22.76 -8.29 0.35
CA VAL A 27 -21.56 -7.46 0.47
C VAL A 27 -20.33 -8.38 0.58
N LEU A 28 -20.39 -9.39 1.46
CA LEU A 28 -19.29 -10.36 1.58
C LEU A 28 -19.00 -11.07 0.25
N GLN A 29 -20.03 -11.51 -0.48
CA GLN A 29 -19.86 -12.14 -1.79
C GLN A 29 -19.21 -11.22 -2.81
N ASN A 30 -19.62 -9.95 -2.85
CA ASN A 30 -19.01 -8.97 -3.73
C ASN A 30 -17.53 -8.74 -3.38
N LEU A 31 -17.18 -8.69 -2.09
CA LEU A 31 -15.78 -8.54 -1.65
C LEU A 31 -14.92 -9.74 -2.06
N LEU A 32 -15.42 -10.97 -1.88
CA LEU A 32 -14.72 -12.18 -2.30
C LEU A 32 -14.53 -12.22 -3.83
N SER A 33 -15.55 -11.87 -4.61
CA SER A 33 -15.41 -11.78 -6.07
C SER A 33 -14.44 -10.69 -6.53
N LEU A 34 -14.35 -9.58 -5.78
CA LEU A 34 -13.37 -8.53 -6.06
C LEU A 34 -11.94 -8.98 -5.75
N GLU A 35 -11.73 -9.79 -4.71
CA GLU A 35 -10.41 -10.32 -4.35
C GLU A 35 -9.79 -11.11 -5.50
N GLU A 36 -10.58 -11.96 -6.18
CA GLU A 36 -10.12 -12.73 -7.35
C GLU A 36 -9.55 -11.83 -8.45
N ARG A 37 -10.17 -10.66 -8.69
CA ARG A 37 -9.73 -9.69 -9.70
C ARG A 37 -8.38 -9.05 -9.36
N TYR A 38 -8.04 -8.94 -8.08
CA TYR A 38 -6.84 -8.27 -7.60
C TYR A 38 -5.77 -9.24 -7.09
N SER A 39 -5.95 -10.55 -7.33
CA SER A 39 -4.98 -11.57 -6.94
C SER A 39 -3.73 -11.54 -7.86
N PRO A 40 -2.50 -11.47 -7.29
CA PRO A 40 -1.27 -11.54 -8.07
C PRO A 40 -1.00 -12.96 -8.59
N ARG A 41 -0.20 -13.08 -9.66
CA ARG A 41 0.17 -14.39 -10.22
C ARG A 41 1.27 -15.05 -9.41
N VAL A 42 0.97 -16.11 -8.66
CA VAL A 42 1.93 -16.79 -7.76
C VAL A 42 3.31 -17.11 -8.39
N SER A 43 3.36 -17.43 -9.69
CA SER A 43 4.58 -17.80 -10.41
C SER A 43 5.36 -16.62 -11.05
N TYR A 44 5.07 -15.36 -10.71
CA TYR A 44 5.69 -14.21 -11.38
C TYR A 44 7.22 -14.16 -11.25
N PHE A 45 7.80 -14.74 -10.18
CA PHE A 45 9.25 -14.88 -10.05
C PHE A 45 9.91 -15.78 -11.11
N GLN A 46 9.15 -16.72 -11.67
CA GLN A 46 9.63 -17.66 -12.68
C GLN A 46 9.27 -17.21 -14.10
N CYS A 47 8.06 -16.64 -14.26
CA CYS A 47 7.51 -16.35 -15.58
C CYS A 47 7.76 -14.92 -16.05
N VAL A 48 8.00 -13.97 -15.14
CA VAL A 48 8.06 -12.53 -15.46
C VAL A 48 9.37 -11.91 -14.98
N GLN A 49 9.71 -12.08 -13.71
CA GLN A 49 10.91 -11.49 -13.13
C GLN A 49 12.16 -12.23 -13.57
N ARG A 50 13.20 -11.47 -13.91
CA ARG A 50 14.53 -11.99 -14.27
C ARG A 50 15.56 -11.67 -13.18
N ASP A 51 15.48 -10.46 -12.63
CA ASP A 51 16.46 -9.95 -11.68
C ASP A 51 15.96 -10.03 -10.23
N ILE A 52 14.64 -9.98 -10.02
CA ILE A 52 14.05 -9.96 -8.68
C ILE A 52 13.88 -11.37 -8.14
N GLN A 53 14.41 -11.60 -6.93
CA GLN A 53 14.29 -12.86 -6.22
C GLN A 53 13.33 -12.74 -5.02
N PRO A 54 12.72 -13.84 -4.55
CA PRO A 54 11.77 -13.80 -3.42
C PRO A 54 12.32 -13.13 -2.15
N TYR A 55 13.60 -13.32 -1.85
CA TYR A 55 14.22 -12.68 -0.69
C TYR A 55 14.31 -11.15 -0.84
N MET A 56 14.49 -10.62 -2.06
CA MET A 56 14.51 -9.17 -2.30
C MET A 56 13.11 -8.57 -2.06
N ARG A 57 12.05 -9.26 -2.48
CA ARG A 57 10.65 -8.89 -2.18
C ARG A 57 10.37 -8.94 -0.68
N ARG A 58 10.97 -9.90 0.06
CA ARG A 58 10.89 -9.94 1.53
C ARG A 58 11.58 -8.75 2.18
N MET A 59 12.80 -8.39 1.73
CA MET A 59 13.51 -7.22 2.25
C MET A 59 12.74 -5.92 1.98
N LEU A 60 12.18 -5.77 0.77
CA LEU A 60 11.31 -4.65 0.43
C LEU A 60 10.10 -4.58 1.37
N ALA A 61 9.42 -5.72 1.60
CA ALA A 61 8.25 -5.77 2.46
C ALA A 61 8.57 -5.38 3.92
N PHE A 62 9.73 -5.79 4.45
CA PHE A 62 10.17 -5.35 5.78
C PHE A 62 10.40 -3.84 5.84
N TRP A 63 11.14 -3.28 4.89
CA TRP A 63 11.35 -1.83 4.83
C TRP A 63 10.01 -1.07 4.71
N MET A 64 9.10 -1.52 3.85
CA MET A 64 7.77 -0.90 3.72
C MET A 64 6.96 -0.97 5.02
N LEU A 65 7.04 -2.08 5.75
CA LEU A 65 6.38 -2.22 7.05
C LEU A 65 6.97 -1.25 8.08
N GLU A 66 8.30 -1.18 8.20
CA GLU A 66 8.98 -0.26 9.11
C GLU A 66 8.60 1.21 8.84
N VAL A 67 8.55 1.61 7.57
CA VAL A 67 8.10 2.96 7.18
C VAL A 67 6.65 3.21 7.60
N CYS A 68 5.76 2.24 7.39
CA CYS A 68 4.35 2.36 7.78
C CYS A 68 4.17 2.42 9.29
N GLU A 69 4.93 1.65 10.06
CA GLU A 69 4.89 1.66 11.52
C GLU A 69 5.42 2.99 12.09
N GLU A 70 6.54 3.48 11.57
CA GLU A 70 7.14 4.74 12.00
C GLU A 70 6.23 5.94 11.68
N GLN A 71 5.58 5.94 10.51
CA GLN A 71 4.60 6.96 10.12
C GLN A 71 3.22 6.75 10.74
N LYS A 72 3.01 5.63 11.45
CA LYS A 72 1.72 5.26 12.07
C LYS A 72 0.58 5.26 11.05
N CYS A 73 0.86 4.71 9.87
CA CYS A 73 -0.10 4.59 8.79
C CYS A 73 -1.33 3.79 9.22
N GLU A 74 -2.45 3.99 8.53
CA GLU A 74 -3.60 3.08 8.66
C GLU A 74 -3.21 1.64 8.33
N GLU A 75 -3.79 0.66 9.04
CA GLU A 75 -3.43 -0.76 8.95
C GLU A 75 -3.59 -1.31 7.52
N GLU A 76 -4.50 -0.72 6.72
CA GLU A 76 -4.76 -1.12 5.35
C GLU A 76 -3.72 -0.63 4.33
N VAL A 77 -2.88 0.36 4.67
CA VAL A 77 -1.90 0.96 3.75
C VAL A 77 -0.86 -0.07 3.32
N PHE A 78 -0.24 -0.75 4.28
CA PHE A 78 0.83 -1.72 3.99
C PHE A 78 0.33 -2.92 3.16
N PRO A 79 -0.76 -3.63 3.53
CA PRO A 79 -1.30 -4.73 2.73
C PRO A 79 -1.69 -4.30 1.32
N LEU A 80 -2.28 -3.10 1.16
CA LEU A 80 -2.64 -2.56 -0.15
C LEU A 80 -1.41 -2.23 -1.00
N ALA A 81 -0.38 -1.61 -0.40
CA ALA A 81 0.88 -1.33 -1.08
C ALA A 81 1.56 -2.63 -1.55
N MET A 82 1.59 -3.67 -0.71
CA MET A 82 2.11 -4.98 -1.08
C MET A 82 1.32 -5.64 -2.21
N ASN A 83 -0.02 -5.52 -2.20
CA ASN A 83 -0.84 -5.98 -3.32
C ASN A 83 -0.46 -5.27 -4.62
N TYR A 84 -0.20 -3.97 -4.59
CA TYR A 84 0.27 -3.22 -5.76
C TYR A 84 1.63 -3.68 -6.24
N VAL A 85 2.59 -3.88 -5.33
CA VAL A 85 3.93 -4.41 -5.66
C VAL A 85 3.81 -5.75 -6.38
N ASP A 86 3.09 -6.72 -5.80
CA ASP A 86 3.02 -8.08 -6.36
C ASP A 86 2.26 -8.11 -7.69
N ARG A 87 1.23 -7.28 -7.87
CA ARG A 87 0.51 -7.16 -9.15
C ARG A 87 1.37 -6.51 -10.24
N TYR A 88 2.18 -5.52 -9.89
CA TYR A 88 3.11 -4.90 -10.83
C TYR A 88 4.20 -5.91 -11.24
N LEU A 89 4.79 -6.62 -10.27
CA LEU A 89 5.76 -7.69 -10.53
C LEU A 89 5.14 -8.88 -11.30
N SER A 90 3.82 -9.07 -11.21
CA SER A 90 3.10 -10.06 -12.02
C SER A 90 2.99 -9.70 -13.51
N SER A 91 3.26 -8.45 -13.87
CA SER A 91 2.99 -7.91 -15.21
C SER A 91 4.22 -7.30 -15.89
N VAL A 92 5.17 -6.77 -15.11
CA VAL A 92 6.32 -6.01 -15.62
C VAL A 92 7.61 -6.56 -14.99
N ALA A 93 8.59 -6.90 -15.83
CA ALA A 93 9.93 -7.28 -15.36
C ALA A 93 10.66 -6.06 -14.79
N VAL A 94 11.04 -6.11 -13.52
CA VAL A 94 11.67 -4.99 -12.80
C VAL A 94 13.14 -5.29 -12.57
N GLN A 95 13.99 -4.27 -12.72
CA GLN A 95 15.40 -4.36 -12.35
C GLN A 95 15.57 -4.16 -10.84
N LYS A 96 16.54 -4.85 -10.24
CA LYS A 96 16.79 -4.80 -8.79
C LYS A 96 16.95 -3.39 -8.20
N ASN A 97 17.53 -2.46 -8.94
CA ASN A 97 17.73 -1.06 -8.52
C ASN A 97 16.44 -0.24 -8.51
N HIS A 98 15.39 -0.67 -9.20
CA HIS A 98 14.09 0.00 -9.22
C HIS A 98 13.10 -0.61 -8.22
N LEU A 99 13.49 -1.65 -7.47
CA LEU A 99 12.57 -2.35 -6.57
C LEU A 99 12.14 -1.47 -5.39
N GLN A 100 13.05 -0.68 -4.81
CA GLN A 100 12.71 0.26 -3.73
C GLN A 100 11.83 1.41 -4.24
N LEU A 101 12.09 1.89 -5.46
CA LEU A 101 11.25 2.89 -6.12
C LEU A 101 9.82 2.38 -6.31
N LEU A 102 9.66 1.15 -6.81
CA LEU A 102 8.35 0.51 -6.93
C LEU A 102 7.64 0.45 -5.57
N GLY A 103 8.32 0.03 -4.50
CA GLY A 103 7.75 0.00 -3.16
C GLY A 103 7.32 1.39 -2.66
N ALA A 104 8.14 2.41 -2.87
CA ALA A 104 7.83 3.79 -2.49
C ALA A 104 6.60 4.32 -3.24
N VAL A 105 6.52 4.11 -4.56
CA VAL A 105 5.35 4.49 -5.37
C VAL A 105 4.10 3.73 -4.91
N CYS A 106 4.20 2.44 -4.61
CA CYS A 106 3.08 1.65 -4.12
C CYS A 106 2.59 2.13 -2.74
N MET A 107 3.49 2.52 -1.84
CA MET A 107 3.11 3.13 -0.55
C MET A 107 2.44 4.49 -0.73
N LEU A 108 2.95 5.34 -1.64
CA LEU A 108 2.35 6.63 -1.97
C LEU A 108 0.93 6.47 -2.51
N LEU A 109 0.70 5.50 -3.38
CA LEU A 109 -0.63 5.22 -3.93
C LEU A 109 -1.58 4.66 -2.87
N ALA A 110 -1.11 3.72 -2.05
CA ALA A 110 -1.91 3.12 -1.00
C ALA A 110 -2.30 4.16 0.08
N SER A 111 -1.37 5.02 0.49
CA SER A 111 -1.63 6.06 1.48
C SER A 111 -2.65 7.07 0.97
N LYS A 112 -2.56 7.52 -0.29
CA LYS A 112 -3.55 8.39 -0.93
C LYS A 112 -4.97 7.80 -0.96
N LEU A 113 -5.11 6.48 -0.88
CA LEU A 113 -6.40 5.78 -0.94
C LEU A 113 -6.96 5.38 0.43
N ARG A 114 -6.14 5.35 1.48
CA ARG A 114 -6.53 4.83 2.80
C ARG A 114 -6.33 5.83 3.93
N GLU A 115 -5.48 6.82 3.75
CA GLU A 115 -5.19 7.80 4.77
C GLU A 115 -5.93 9.12 4.52
N THR A 116 -6.30 9.78 5.61
CA THR A 116 -6.77 11.17 5.54
C THR A 116 -5.63 12.13 5.18
N MET A 117 -4.43 11.86 5.72
CA MET A 117 -3.21 12.62 5.49
C MET A 117 -2.15 11.67 4.93
N PRO A 118 -2.06 11.51 3.61
CA PRO A 118 -1.18 10.52 2.99
C PRO A 118 0.31 10.83 3.19
N LEU A 119 1.14 9.79 3.11
CA LEU A 119 2.59 9.93 2.98
C LEU A 119 2.95 10.91 1.86
N THR A 120 3.84 11.85 2.15
CA THR A 120 4.30 12.82 1.15
C THR A 120 5.48 12.26 0.36
N VAL A 121 5.70 12.80 -0.83
CA VAL A 121 6.82 12.42 -1.70
C VAL A 121 8.15 12.69 -0.99
N GLU A 122 8.27 13.83 -0.32
CA GLU A 122 9.49 14.23 0.40
C GLU A 122 9.81 13.26 1.54
N LYS A 123 8.79 12.84 2.30
CA LYS A 123 8.97 11.83 3.36
C LYS A 123 9.46 10.51 2.79
N LEU A 124 8.87 10.04 1.70
CA LEU A 124 9.29 8.80 1.05
C LEU A 124 10.72 8.90 0.53
N CYS A 125 11.11 10.01 -0.08
CA CYS A 125 12.51 10.26 -0.45
C CYS A 125 13.46 10.16 0.75
N ILE A 126 13.10 10.76 1.89
CA ILE A 126 13.90 10.68 3.13
C ILE A 126 14.05 9.22 3.59
N TYR A 127 12.98 8.42 3.58
CA TYR A 127 13.02 6.99 3.96
C TYR A 127 13.81 6.10 3.00
N THR A 128 14.16 6.63 1.83
CA THR A 128 15.05 5.95 0.87
C THR A 128 16.49 6.45 0.98
N ASP A 129 16.85 7.14 2.06
CA ASP A 129 18.13 7.85 2.22
C ASP A 129 18.43 8.80 1.04
N ASN A 130 17.38 9.40 0.47
CA ASN A 130 17.42 10.24 -0.73
C ASN A 130 18.04 9.55 -1.97
N SER A 131 18.04 8.21 -2.01
CA SER A 131 18.43 7.46 -3.21
C SER A 131 17.41 7.58 -4.34
N ILE A 132 16.16 7.93 -4.03
CA ILE A 132 15.07 8.17 -4.97
C ILE A 132 14.67 9.65 -4.91
N THR A 133 14.54 10.27 -6.08
CA THR A 133 14.15 11.67 -6.23
C THR A 133 12.63 11.85 -6.32
N PRO A 134 12.09 13.04 -5.99
CA PRO A 134 10.67 13.33 -6.17
C PRO A 134 10.17 13.14 -7.60
N GLN A 135 11.03 13.41 -8.59
CA GLN A 135 10.70 13.27 -10.02
C GLN A 135 10.58 11.81 -10.45
N GLU A 136 11.32 10.89 -9.82
CA GLU A 136 11.17 9.46 -10.09
C GLU A 136 9.90 8.87 -9.46
N LEU A 137 9.40 9.50 -8.40
CA LEU A 137 8.19 9.12 -7.67
C LEU A 137 6.87 9.59 -8.32
N LEU A 138 6.94 10.59 -9.23
CA LEU A 138 5.78 11.26 -9.86
C LEU A 138 5.62 10.88 -11.33
#